data_AF-A0A9D9RRV8-F1
#
_entry.id   AF-A0A9D9RRV8-F1
#
_cell.length_a   1.000
_cell.length_b   1.000
_cell.length_c   1.000
_cell.angle_alpha   90.00
_cell.angle_beta   90.00
_cell.angle_gamma   90.00
#
_symmetry.space_group_name_H-M   'P 1'
#
loop_
_entity.id
_entity.type
_entity.pdbx_description
1 polymer ?
#
loop_
_entity_poly.entity_id
_entity_poly.type
_entity_poly.pdbx_seq_one_letter_code
_entity_poly.pdbx_strand_id
1 'polypeptide(L)'
;MEDNQPLKFTCKTCGGHDLTVLHVWSVLTGTGSENWQEWGPLEAGHLWRYDYKERIEEVNEDDEVERGDFGEFAEDDSDSEPEEYEAAEQEVIPASDEFYINCSSCDREIEFGWSQQDRQGLIFPVELLDFDPSICLPDPKYVEAWHQHGWLRTESPNEPELFETNKGMPIGQKDTPARRKE
;
A
#
# COMPACT_ATOMS: atom_id res chain seq x y z
N MET A 1 -17.34 21.80 -20.44
CA MET A 1 -16.07 21.10 -20.18
C MET A 1 -15.68 21.57 -18.81
N GLU A 2 -16.06 20.80 -17.80
CA GLU A 2 -15.66 21.13 -16.43
C GLU A 2 -14.16 20.85 -16.37
N ASP A 3 -13.39 21.90 -16.11
CA ASP A 3 -11.98 21.79 -15.75
C ASP A 3 -11.90 20.80 -14.58
N ASN A 4 -11.50 19.56 -14.88
CA ASN A 4 -11.05 18.58 -13.90
C ASN A 4 -9.81 19.18 -13.24
N GLN A 5 -10.01 20.09 -12.28
CA GLN A 5 -8.96 20.52 -11.40
C GLN A 5 -8.41 19.25 -10.78
N PRO A 6 -7.10 18.98 -10.93
CA PRO A 6 -6.52 17.78 -10.37
C PRO A 6 -6.81 17.81 -8.86
N LEU A 7 -7.29 16.67 -8.35
CA LEU A 7 -7.60 16.34 -6.96
C LEU A 7 -6.31 16.44 -6.11
N LYS A 8 -5.73 17.63 -6.05
CA LYS A 8 -4.36 17.84 -5.62
C LYS A 8 -4.27 17.74 -4.12
N PHE A 9 -3.43 16.80 -3.67
CA PHE A 9 -2.89 16.81 -2.34
C PHE A 9 -2.34 18.20 -1.99
N THR A 10 -2.55 18.62 -0.75
CA THR A 10 -1.88 19.80 -0.19
C THR A 10 -1.48 19.46 1.24
N CYS A 11 -0.17 19.35 1.48
CA CYS A 11 0.35 19.01 2.79
C CYS A 11 -0.03 20.08 3.82
N LYS A 12 -0.70 19.65 4.89
CA LYS A 12 -1.10 20.55 5.99
C LYS A 12 0.07 21.25 6.70
N THR A 13 1.27 20.68 6.63
CA THR A 13 2.46 21.21 7.32
C THR A 13 3.23 22.23 6.48
N CYS A 14 3.48 21.92 5.21
CA CYS A 14 4.37 22.73 4.36
C CYS A 14 3.69 23.33 3.11
N GLY A 15 2.45 22.95 2.81
CA GLY A 15 1.74 23.35 1.59
C GLY A 15 2.22 22.68 0.30
N GLY A 16 3.14 21.71 0.39
CA GLY A 16 3.60 20.92 -0.75
C GLY A 16 2.48 20.09 -1.37
N HIS A 17 2.59 19.80 -2.66
CA HIS A 17 1.54 19.10 -3.43
C HIS A 17 1.94 17.70 -3.90
N ASP A 18 3.21 17.36 -3.74
CA ASP A 18 3.78 16.12 -4.26
C ASP A 18 3.90 15.08 -3.14
N LEU A 19 3.69 13.83 -3.55
CA LEU A 19 3.74 12.65 -2.69
C LEU A 19 4.76 11.66 -3.25
N THR A 20 5.51 11.06 -2.34
CA THR A 20 6.45 9.97 -2.63
C THR A 20 5.98 8.74 -1.86
N VAL A 21 5.98 7.59 -2.52
CA VAL A 21 5.80 6.29 -1.87
C VAL A 21 7.17 5.65 -1.71
N LEU A 22 7.43 5.13 -0.52
CA LEU A 22 8.57 4.29 -0.20
C LEU A 22 8.04 2.90 0.16
N HIS A 23 8.62 1.88 -0.47
CA HIS A 23 8.37 0.47 -0.22
C HIS A 23 9.66 -0.17 0.27
N VAL A 24 9.61 -0.82 1.43
CA VAL A 24 10.73 -1.50 2.07
C VAL A 24 10.37 -2.97 2.24
N TRP A 25 11.27 -3.88 1.90
CA TRP A 25 11.07 -5.32 2.08
C TRP A 25 12.39 -6.03 2.35
N SER A 26 12.30 -7.22 2.93
CA SER A 26 13.45 -8.09 3.20
C SER A 26 13.40 -9.33 2.31
N VAL A 27 14.55 -9.74 1.81
CA VAL A 27 14.75 -10.98 1.04
C VAL A 27 15.69 -11.91 1.81
N LEU A 28 15.43 -13.22 1.76
CA LEU A 28 16.35 -14.23 2.27
C LEU A 28 17.38 -14.55 1.18
N THR A 29 18.66 -14.49 1.53
CA THR A 29 19.77 -14.87 0.67
C THR A 29 20.62 -15.92 1.36
N GLY A 30 20.38 -17.19 1.02
CA GLY A 30 21.12 -18.32 1.59
C GLY A 30 20.96 -18.42 3.11
N THR A 31 21.97 -17.99 3.87
CA THR A 31 21.98 -17.96 5.34
C THR A 31 21.72 -16.59 5.95
N GLY A 32 21.55 -15.54 5.14
CA GLY A 32 21.34 -14.16 5.58
C GLY A 32 19.99 -13.59 5.15
N SER A 33 19.69 -12.39 5.64
CA SER A 33 18.59 -11.54 5.18
C SER A 33 19.16 -10.24 4.64
N GLU A 34 18.65 -9.76 3.50
CA GLU A 34 18.98 -8.47 2.94
C GLU A 34 17.74 -7.58 2.94
N ASN A 35 17.90 -6.32 3.30
CA ASN A 35 16.84 -5.33 3.24
C ASN A 35 16.96 -4.52 1.95
N TRP A 36 15.83 -4.24 1.33
CA TRP A 36 15.72 -3.50 0.07
C TRP A 36 14.68 -2.40 0.23
N GLN A 37 14.89 -1.31 -0.50
CA GLN A 37 13.89 -0.27 -0.63
C GLN A 37 13.77 0.24 -2.06
N GLU A 38 12.58 0.67 -2.41
CA GLU A 38 12.31 1.36 -3.67
C GLU A 38 11.33 2.50 -3.43
N TRP A 39 11.46 3.58 -4.20
CA TRP A 39 10.60 4.75 -4.04
C TRP A 39 10.31 5.42 -5.37
N GLY A 40 9.23 6.19 -5.37
CA GLY A 40 8.79 6.97 -6.53
C GLY A 40 7.56 7.82 -6.22
N PRO A 41 7.13 8.67 -7.17
CA PRO A 41 5.97 9.52 -6.99
C PRO A 41 4.68 8.71 -6.94
N LEU A 42 3.71 9.18 -6.16
CA LEU A 42 2.33 8.70 -6.26
C LEU A 42 1.62 9.49 -7.37
N GLU A 43 1.30 8.84 -8.48
CA GLU A 43 0.60 9.49 -9.59
C GLU A 43 -0.85 9.82 -9.20
N ALA A 44 -1.45 10.81 -9.87
CA ALA A 44 -2.84 11.25 -9.62
C ALA A 44 -3.89 10.13 -9.80
N GLY A 45 -3.53 9.02 -10.44
CA GLY A 45 -4.37 7.82 -10.55
C GLY A 45 -4.26 6.85 -9.37
N HIS A 46 -3.65 7.26 -8.25
CA HIS A 46 -3.34 6.42 -7.08
C HIS A 46 -2.44 5.22 -7.42
N LEU A 47 -1.74 5.33 -8.54
CA LEU A 47 -0.79 4.35 -9.05
C LEU A 47 0.60 4.78 -8.61
N TRP A 48 1.28 3.88 -7.93
CA TRP A 48 2.69 4.03 -7.62
C TRP A 48 3.54 3.30 -8.65
N ARG A 49 4.63 3.96 -9.07
CA ARG A 49 5.71 3.39 -9.85
C ARG A 49 7.02 3.75 -9.17
N TYR A 50 7.92 2.78 -9.04
CA TYR A 50 9.25 3.04 -8.53
C TYR A 50 10.11 3.69 -9.61
N ASP A 51 10.84 4.74 -9.23
CA ASP A 51 11.87 5.35 -10.06
C ASP A 51 13.27 4.87 -9.65
N TYR A 52 13.42 4.46 -8.40
CA TYR A 52 14.70 4.07 -7.80
C TYR A 52 14.52 2.84 -6.91
N LYS A 53 15.53 1.98 -6.90
CA LYS A 53 15.62 0.77 -6.06
C LYS A 53 17.05 0.64 -5.54
N GLU A 54 17.20 0.44 -4.24
CA GLU A 54 18.49 0.24 -3.59
C GLU A 54 18.44 -0.87 -2.53
N ARG A 55 19.61 -1.42 -2.21
CA ARG A 55 19.81 -2.33 -1.08
C ARG A 55 20.15 -1.50 0.15
N ILE A 56 19.51 -1.79 1.27
CA ILE A 56 19.83 -1.19 2.56
C ILE A 56 20.95 -2.03 3.18
N GLU A 57 22.14 -1.46 3.30
CA GLU A 57 23.23 -2.08 4.04
C GLU A 57 22.87 -2.11 5.54
N GLU A 58 22.91 -3.29 6.16
CA GLU A 58 22.84 -3.39 7.61
C GLU A 58 24.11 -2.74 8.18
N VAL A 59 23.95 -1.57 8.80
CA VAL A 59 25.00 -1.01 9.65
C VAL A 59 25.11 -1.96 10.84
N ASN A 60 26.09 -2.87 10.78
CA ASN A 60 26.50 -3.58 11.98
C ASN A 60 26.91 -2.52 13.00
N GLU A 61 26.25 -2.49 14.15
CA GLU A 61 26.62 -1.61 15.28
C GLU A 61 28.04 -1.91 15.81
N ASP A 62 28.68 -2.99 15.33
CA ASP A 62 30.08 -3.35 15.58
C ASP A 62 31.07 -2.71 14.57
N ASP A 63 30.59 -2.05 13.50
CA ASP A 63 31.43 -1.19 12.66
C ASP A 63 31.56 0.18 13.35
N GLU A 64 32.11 0.18 14.57
CA GLU A 64 32.83 1.32 15.09
C GLU A 64 33.96 1.59 14.09
N VAL A 65 33.66 2.45 13.12
CA VAL A 65 34.64 3.07 12.24
C VAL A 65 35.78 3.60 13.11
N GLU A 66 36.87 2.85 13.16
CA GLU A 66 38.14 3.30 13.71
C GLU A 66 38.46 4.58 12.95
N ARG A 67 38.27 5.69 13.66
CA ARG A 67 38.34 7.04 13.13
C ARG A 67 39.76 7.23 12.60
N GLY A 68 39.89 7.07 11.28
CA GLY A 68 41.15 6.97 10.57
C GLY A 68 42.18 8.01 11.01
N ASP A 69 43.33 7.50 11.46
CA ASP A 69 44.59 8.23 11.38
C ASP A 69 44.93 8.35 9.88
N PHE A 70 44.91 9.58 9.38
CA PHE A 70 45.23 9.89 7.99
C PHE A 70 46.75 9.70 7.80
N GLY A 71 47.15 8.47 7.46
CA GLY A 71 48.56 8.08 7.35
C GLY A 71 48.86 7.25 6.11
N GLU A 72 49.32 7.95 5.07
CA GLU A 72 50.19 7.48 3.98
C GLU A 72 49.60 6.61 2.84
N PHE A 73 49.64 7.17 1.63
CA PHE A 73 49.39 6.52 0.35
C PHE A 73 50.38 5.36 0.12
N ALA A 74 49.86 4.17 -0.16
CA ALA A 74 50.58 3.14 -0.92
C ALA A 74 49.71 2.74 -2.12
N GLU A 75 50.26 2.91 -3.32
CA GLU A 75 49.68 2.46 -4.58
C GLU A 75 49.72 0.92 -4.60
N ASP A 76 48.56 0.26 -4.62
CA ASP A 76 48.48 -1.19 -4.81
C ASP A 76 47.75 -1.50 -6.13
N ASP A 77 48.55 -1.90 -7.11
CA ASP A 77 48.14 -2.51 -8.38
C ASP A 77 47.62 -3.92 -8.07
N SER A 78 46.31 -4.11 -7.94
CA SER A 78 45.73 -5.45 -7.80
C SER A 78 44.50 -5.60 -8.70
N ASP A 79 44.79 -6.09 -9.90
CA ASP A 79 43.84 -6.58 -10.91
C ASP A 79 43.10 -7.80 -10.32
N SER A 80 41.95 -7.56 -9.69
CA SER A 80 41.06 -8.62 -9.21
C SER A 80 39.91 -8.77 -10.20
N GLU A 81 39.88 -9.91 -10.89
CA GLU A 81 38.82 -10.32 -11.82
C GLU A 81 37.44 -10.25 -11.14
N PRO A 82 36.36 -9.89 -11.87
CA PRO A 82 35.03 -9.79 -11.28
C PRO A 82 34.53 -11.17 -10.85
N GLU A 83 34.22 -11.33 -9.55
CA GLU A 83 33.54 -12.52 -9.03
C GLU A 83 32.20 -12.72 -9.76
N GLU A 84 32.05 -13.85 -10.45
CA GLU A 84 30.78 -14.33 -10.99
C GLU A 84 29.83 -14.59 -9.81
N TYR A 85 28.85 -13.71 -9.62
CA TYR A 85 27.79 -13.91 -8.65
C TYR A 85 26.92 -15.09 -9.09
N GLU A 86 26.93 -16.19 -8.33
CA GLU A 86 25.92 -17.23 -8.46
C GLU A 86 24.56 -16.64 -8.06
N ALA A 87 23.59 -16.69 -8.98
CA ALA A 87 22.23 -16.26 -8.75
C ALA A 87 21.55 -17.19 -7.73
N ALA A 88 21.80 -16.96 -6.45
CA ALA A 88 21.03 -17.57 -5.37
C ALA A 88 19.56 -17.19 -5.54
N GLU A 89 18.66 -18.16 -5.41
CA GLU A 89 17.22 -17.96 -5.45
C GLU A 89 16.82 -17.00 -4.32
N GLN A 90 16.50 -15.75 -4.67
CA GLN A 90 16.07 -14.73 -3.72
C GLN A 90 14.61 -14.99 -3.34
N GLU A 91 14.37 -15.43 -2.10
CA GLU A 91 13.02 -15.59 -1.57
C GLU A 91 12.60 -14.31 -0.82
N VAL A 92 11.57 -13.61 -1.32
CA VAL A 92 11.01 -12.44 -0.63
C VAL A 92 10.20 -12.90 0.59
N ILE A 93 10.44 -12.29 1.76
CA ILE A 93 9.69 -12.60 2.98
C ILE A 93 8.38 -11.79 2.95
N PRO A 94 7.20 -12.43 2.76
CA PRO A 94 5.93 -11.71 2.55
C PRO A 94 5.51 -10.82 3.74
N ALA A 95 6.03 -11.09 4.93
CA ALA A 95 5.72 -10.36 6.15
C ALA A 95 6.56 -9.08 6.34
N SER A 96 7.54 -8.81 5.47
CA SER A 96 8.47 -7.69 5.60
C SER A 96 8.15 -6.48 4.72
N ASP A 97 7.14 -6.58 3.85
CA ASP A 97 6.69 -5.45 3.02
C ASP A 97 6.09 -4.35 3.91
N GLU A 98 6.74 -3.18 3.90
CA GLU A 98 6.29 -1.97 4.57
C GLU A 98 6.17 -0.83 3.55
N PHE A 99 5.04 -0.13 3.58
CA PHE A 99 4.76 0.99 2.69
C PHE A 99 4.61 2.29 3.47
N TYR A 100 5.19 3.35 2.94
CA TYR A 100 5.17 4.70 3.49
C TYR A 100 4.77 5.68 2.40
N ILE A 101 3.88 6.61 2.73
CA ILE A 101 3.58 7.74 1.84
C ILE A 101 4.03 9.00 2.55
N ASN A 102 4.87 9.77 1.89
CA ASN A 102 5.48 10.94 2.46
C ASN A 102 5.22 12.15 1.56
N CYS A 103 5.06 13.32 2.17
CA CYS A 103 5.08 14.56 1.42
C CYS A 103 6.49 14.82 0.89
N SER A 104 6.66 14.94 -0.43
CA SER A 104 7.98 15.11 -1.06
C SER A 104 8.70 16.40 -0.67
N SER A 105 8.02 17.36 -0.04
CA SER A 105 8.61 18.64 0.39
C SER A 105 9.03 18.69 1.86
N CYS A 106 8.49 17.82 2.72
CA CYS A 106 8.78 17.87 4.17
C CYS A 106 8.90 16.48 4.82
N ASP A 107 8.87 15.42 4.02
CA ASP A 107 9.01 14.01 4.39
C ASP A 107 8.03 13.50 5.44
N ARG A 108 7.01 14.29 5.78
CA ARG A 108 5.97 13.88 6.72
C ARG A 108 5.18 12.71 6.15
N GLU A 109 5.09 11.65 6.94
CA GLU A 109 4.24 10.49 6.67
C GLU A 109 2.75 10.84 6.66
N ILE A 110 2.04 10.20 5.75
CA ILE A 110 0.62 10.39 5.49
C ILE A 110 -0.04 9.02 5.58
N GLU A 111 -1.09 8.95 6.41
CA GLU A 111 -1.91 7.75 6.52
C GLU A 111 -2.60 7.46 5.18
N PHE A 112 -2.84 6.18 4.91
CA PHE A 112 -3.46 5.77 3.66
C PHE A 112 -4.23 4.46 3.82
N GLY A 113 -5.04 4.14 2.81
CA GLY A 113 -5.67 2.85 2.67
C GLY A 113 -5.51 2.27 1.27
N TRP A 114 -5.72 0.97 1.18
CA TRP A 114 -5.68 0.20 -0.06
C TRP A 114 -7.09 0.01 -0.62
N SER A 115 -7.25 -0.03 -1.94
CA SER A 115 -8.53 -0.47 -2.53
C SER A 115 -8.79 -1.98 -2.44
N GLN A 116 -7.79 -2.78 -2.06
CA GLN A 116 -7.89 -4.24 -1.95
C GLN A 116 -7.08 -4.75 -0.74
N GLN A 117 -7.49 -5.89 -0.17
CA GLN A 117 -6.91 -6.45 1.07
C GLN A 117 -5.44 -6.87 0.95
N ASP A 118 -5.05 -7.44 -0.19
CA ASP A 118 -3.72 -8.04 -0.36
C ASP A 118 -2.67 -7.07 -0.93
N ARG A 119 -2.81 -5.76 -0.70
CA ARG A 119 -1.91 -4.70 -1.21
C ARG A 119 -1.77 -4.65 -2.75
N GLN A 120 -2.57 -5.42 -3.48
CA GLN A 120 -2.68 -5.39 -4.95
C GLN A 120 -3.56 -4.24 -5.46
N GLY A 121 -4.12 -3.46 -4.53
CA GLY A 121 -4.95 -2.31 -4.83
C GLY A 121 -4.16 -1.05 -5.14
N LEU A 122 -4.90 0.02 -5.38
CA LEU A 122 -4.37 1.37 -5.43
C LEU A 122 -4.21 1.92 -4.02
N ILE A 123 -3.31 2.89 -3.87
CA ILE A 123 -2.98 3.52 -2.59
C ILE A 123 -3.71 4.86 -2.49
N PHE A 124 -4.58 5.01 -1.50
CA PHE A 124 -5.38 6.22 -1.27
C PHE A 124 -4.94 6.95 0.02
N PRO A 125 -4.12 8.01 -0.09
CA PRO A 125 -3.78 8.88 1.03
C PRO A 125 -5.00 9.58 1.66
N VAL A 126 -5.06 9.63 2.99
CA VAL A 126 -6.22 10.22 3.73
C VAL A 126 -6.39 11.72 3.52
N GLU A 127 -5.33 12.41 3.10
CA GLU A 127 -5.34 13.86 2.87
C GLU A 127 -5.70 14.24 1.43
N LEU A 128 -5.98 13.27 0.56
CA LEU A 128 -6.54 13.52 -0.76
C LEU A 128 -8.05 13.74 -0.68
N LEU A 129 -8.57 14.59 -1.57
CA LEU A 129 -9.99 14.95 -1.61
C LEU A 129 -10.90 13.79 -2.01
N ASP A 130 -10.38 12.81 -2.74
CA ASP A 130 -11.08 11.62 -3.20
C ASP A 130 -10.87 10.40 -2.29
N PHE A 131 -10.26 10.59 -1.12
CA PHE A 131 -10.19 9.55 -0.11
C PHE A 131 -11.59 9.19 0.40
N ASP A 132 -11.99 7.93 0.20
CA ASP A 132 -13.24 7.38 0.72
C ASP A 132 -12.95 6.18 1.64
N PRO A 133 -13.03 6.36 2.98
CA PRO A 133 -12.75 5.29 3.93
C PRO A 133 -13.75 4.13 3.85
N SER A 134 -14.88 4.27 3.13
CA SER A 134 -15.88 3.20 3.01
C SER A 134 -15.54 2.14 1.96
N ILE A 135 -14.67 2.48 1.02
CA ILE A 135 -14.18 1.59 -0.06
C ILE A 135 -12.70 1.23 0.10
N CYS A 136 -11.99 1.94 0.98
CA CYS A 136 -10.61 1.68 1.30
C CYS A 136 -10.48 0.78 2.55
N LEU A 137 -9.39 0.05 2.60
CA LEU A 137 -8.98 -0.76 3.74
C LEU A 137 -7.74 -0.12 4.35
N PRO A 138 -7.68 0.06 5.68
CA PRO A 138 -6.49 0.62 6.31
C PRO A 138 -5.29 -0.26 6.00
N ASP A 139 -4.11 0.34 5.80
CA ASP A 139 -2.88 -0.42 5.99
C ASP A 139 -2.85 -0.93 7.45
N PRO A 140 -2.37 -2.17 7.72
CA PRO A 140 -2.35 -2.75 9.06
C PRO A 140 -1.80 -1.81 10.14
N LYS A 141 -0.80 -0.97 9.80
CA LYS A 141 -0.19 -0.03 10.75
C LYS A 141 -1.10 1.13 11.17
N TYR A 142 -2.15 1.44 10.41
CA TYR A 142 -3.08 2.53 10.69
C TYR A 142 -4.45 2.07 11.21
N VAL A 143 -4.66 0.78 11.42
CA VAL A 143 -5.97 0.23 11.85
C VAL A 143 -6.48 0.92 13.11
N GLU A 144 -5.62 1.12 14.11
CA GLU A 144 -6.01 1.81 15.35
C GLU A 144 -6.37 3.29 15.13
N ALA A 145 -5.62 3.99 14.28
CA ALA A 145 -5.92 5.38 13.93
C ALA A 145 -7.28 5.47 13.21
N TRP A 146 -7.53 4.62 12.23
CA TRP A 146 -8.81 4.55 11.51
C TRP A 146 -9.98 4.19 12.43
N HIS A 147 -9.75 3.35 13.45
CA HIS A 147 -10.73 3.10 14.50
C HIS A 147 -11.05 4.37 15.30
N GLN A 148 -10.04 5.15 15.69
CA GLN A 148 -10.24 6.41 16.42
C GLN A 148 -10.97 7.46 15.58
N HIS A 149 -10.74 7.48 14.26
CA HIS A 149 -11.48 8.32 13.32
C HIS A 149 -12.94 7.87 13.10
N GLY A 150 -13.31 6.66 13.56
CA GLY A 150 -14.63 6.07 13.32
C GLY A 150 -14.84 5.65 11.86
N TRP A 151 -13.76 5.41 11.12
CA TRP A 151 -13.79 5.02 9.71
C TRP A 151 -13.99 3.52 9.52
N LEU A 152 -13.56 2.71 10.49
CA LEU A 152 -13.84 1.29 10.47
C LEU A 152 -15.30 1.05 10.84
N ARG A 153 -16.02 0.32 9.98
CA ARG A 153 -17.31 -0.24 10.37
C ARG A 153 -17.04 -1.24 11.49
N THR A 154 -17.39 -0.90 12.73
CA THR A 154 -17.74 -1.93 13.70
C THR A 154 -18.89 -2.70 13.06
N GLU A 155 -18.66 -3.96 12.70
CA GLU A 155 -19.76 -4.89 12.51
C GLU A 155 -20.56 -4.85 13.81
N SER A 156 -21.70 -4.16 13.81
CA SER A 156 -22.57 -4.14 14.97
C SER A 156 -22.97 -5.58 15.24
N PRO A 157 -22.66 -6.16 16.42
CA PRO A 157 -23.13 -7.49 16.74
C PRO A 157 -24.61 -7.37 17.07
N ASN A 158 -25.49 -7.40 16.07
CA ASN A 158 -26.91 -7.77 16.16
C ASN A 158 -27.62 -7.50 14.82
N GLU A 159 -27.80 -8.54 14.02
CA GLU A 159 -29.13 -8.90 13.52
C GLU A 159 -29.12 -10.41 13.20
N PRO A 160 -29.81 -11.27 13.97
CA PRO A 160 -30.00 -12.64 13.55
C PRO A 160 -30.87 -12.65 12.28
N GLU A 161 -30.41 -13.39 11.27
CA GLU A 161 -31.15 -13.64 10.03
C GLU A 161 -32.58 -14.12 10.34
N LEU A 162 -33.56 -13.22 10.20
CA LEU A 162 -34.96 -13.60 10.04
C LEU A 162 -35.13 -14.11 8.61
N PHE A 163 -34.78 -15.38 8.41
CA PHE A 163 -35.31 -16.22 7.36
C PHE A 163 -36.84 -16.33 7.54
N GLU A 164 -37.59 -15.32 7.12
CA GLU A 164 -39.01 -15.50 6.83
C GLU A 164 -39.16 -16.05 5.42
N THR A 165 -39.17 -17.38 5.35
CA THR A 165 -39.69 -18.13 4.21
C THR A 165 -41.11 -17.68 3.89
N ASN A 166 -41.28 -16.81 2.89
CA ASN A 166 -42.58 -16.60 2.26
C ASN A 166 -42.92 -17.79 1.35
N LYS A 167 -43.34 -18.89 1.96
CA LYS A 167 -44.12 -19.94 1.30
C LYS A 167 -45.56 -19.46 1.15
N GLY A 168 -45.97 -19.24 -0.09
CA GLY A 168 -47.34 -19.49 -0.54
C GLY A 168 -48.32 -18.33 -0.39
N MET A 169 -48.62 -17.69 -1.52
CA MET A 169 -49.96 -17.14 -1.74
C MET A 169 -50.52 -17.69 -3.07
N PRO A 170 -51.83 -18.01 -3.12
CA PRO A 170 -52.43 -18.80 -4.19
C PRO A 170 -52.94 -17.89 -5.32
N ILE A 171 -52.63 -18.23 -6.57
CA ILE A 171 -53.32 -17.62 -7.72
C ILE A 171 -54.51 -18.52 -8.04
N GLY A 172 -55.66 -18.09 -7.54
CA GLY A 172 -56.95 -18.71 -7.79
C GLY A 172 -57.27 -18.73 -9.29
N GLN A 173 -57.64 -19.92 -9.77
CA GLN A 173 -58.40 -20.12 -10.98
C GLN A 173 -59.70 -19.32 -10.90
N LYS A 174 -59.98 -18.50 -11.92
CA LYS A 174 -61.33 -18.01 -12.22
C LYS A 174 -61.58 -18.12 -13.72
N ASP A 175 -62.34 -19.17 -14.02
CA ASP A 175 -63.30 -19.38 -15.08
C ASP A 175 -63.36 -18.37 -16.25
N THR A 176 -63.03 -18.88 -17.44
CA THR A 176 -63.41 -18.30 -18.73
C THR A 176 -64.70 -18.97 -19.23
N PRO A 177 -65.80 -18.23 -19.44
CA PRO A 177 -66.88 -18.71 -20.30
C PRO A 177 -66.73 -18.13 -21.71
N ALA A 178 -66.69 -19.03 -22.69
CA ALA A 178 -66.84 -18.72 -24.10
C ALA A 178 -68.26 -18.23 -24.41
N ARG A 179 -68.41 -17.13 -25.16
CA ARG A 179 -69.57 -16.91 -26.05
C ARG A 179 -69.35 -15.81 -27.10
N ARG A 180 -69.17 -16.29 -28.34
CA ARG A 180 -69.91 -15.94 -29.59
C ARG A 180 -70.39 -14.49 -29.77
N LYS A 181 -69.98 -13.90 -30.91
CA LYS A 181 -70.67 -12.98 -31.85
C LYS A 181 -69.54 -12.28 -32.65
N GLU A 182 -69.54 -12.11 -33.96
CA GLU A 182 -70.44 -12.34 -35.11
C GLU A 182 -69.55 -12.56 -36.34
#